data_AF-A0A3C1HB08-F1
#
_entry.id   AF-A0A3C1HB08-F1
#
_cell.length_a   1.000
_cell.length_b   1.000
_cell.length_c   1.000
_cell.angle_alpha   90.00
_cell.angle_beta   90.00
_cell.angle_gamma   90.00
#
_symmetry.space_group_name_H-M   'P 1'
#
loop_
_entity.id
_entity.type
_entity.pdbx_description
1 polymer ?
#
loop_
_entity_poly.entity_id
_entity_poly.type
_entity_poly.pdbx_seq_one_letter_code
_entity_poly.pdbx_strand_id
1 'polypeptide(L)' 'MGIPYYQVDAFTGDLFAGNPAGVCLLERWLPDHLLQSIAAENNL' A
#
# COMPACT_ATOMS: atom_id res chain seq x y z
N MET A 1 8.13 -5.18 15.01
CA MET A 1 6.67 -5.05 14.79
C MET A 1 6.50 -4.64 13.34
N GLY A 2 5.96 -5.51 12.48
CA GLY A 2 5.84 -5.26 11.04
C GLY A 2 4.43 -4.83 10.68
N ILE A 3 4.30 -3.96 9.68
CA ILE A 3 3.00 -3.62 9.08
C ILE A 3 2.79 -4.58 7.90
N PRO A 4 1.77 -5.44 7.91
CA PRO A 4 1.46 -6.28 6.76
C PRO A 4 1.16 -5.40 5.53
N TYR A 5 1.86 -5.68 4.44
CA TYR A 5 1.78 -4.93 3.19
C TYR A 5 1.49 -5.87 2.02
N TYR A 6 0.54 -5.47 1.19
CA TYR A 6 0.18 -6.17 -0.04
C TYR A 6 0.21 -5.18 -1.19
N GLN A 7 0.79 -5.57 -2.31
CA GLN A 7 0.66 -4.84 -3.57
C GLN A 7 -0.39 -5.54 -4.44
N VAL A 8 -1.31 -4.77 -4.97
CA VAL A 8 -2.36 -5.25 -5.89
C VAL A 8 -2.34 -4.43 -7.17
N ASP A 9 -2.67 -5.08 -8.29
CA ASP A 9 -2.89 -4.42 -9.56
C ASP A 9 -4.39 -4.15 -9.71
N ALA A 10 -4.82 -2.91 -9.46
CA ALA A 10 -6.22 -2.53 -9.50
C ALA A 10 -6.73 -2.40 -10.95
N PHE A 11 -8.03 -2.65 -11.14
CA PHE A 11 -8.71 -2.55 -12.45
C PHE A 11 -8.26 -3.55 -13.52
N THR A 12 -7.62 -4.65 -13.13
CA THR A 12 -7.18 -5.73 -14.02
C THR A 12 -7.40 -7.11 -13.37
N GLY A 13 -7.50 -8.15 -14.20
CA GLY A 13 -7.42 -9.56 -13.77
C GLY A 13 -6.05 -10.20 -14.04
N ASP A 14 -5.18 -9.50 -14.76
CA ASP A 14 -3.84 -9.93 -15.16
C ASP A 14 -2.76 -9.19 -14.36
N LEU A 15 -1.65 -9.87 -14.06
CA LEU A 15 -0.48 -9.26 -13.41
C LEU A 15 0.21 -8.26 -14.34
N PHE A 16 0.83 -7.23 -13.75
CA PHE A 16 1.58 -6.18 -14.47
C PHE A 16 0.70 -5.32 -15.40
N ALA A 17 -0.60 -5.24 -15.12
CA ALA A 17 -1.55 -4.40 -15.84
C ALA A 17 -2.35 -3.53 -14.85
N GLY A 18 -3.20 -2.64 -15.35
CA GLY A 18 -4.02 -1.78 -14.50
C GLY A 18 -3.21 -0.73 -13.73
N ASN A 19 -3.62 -0.44 -12.49
CA ASN A 19 -3.00 0.56 -11.62
C ASN A 19 -2.44 -0.10 -10.35
N PRO A 20 -1.12 -0.12 -10.12
CA PRO A 20 -0.55 -0.70 -8.92
C PRO A 20 -0.95 0.12 -7.68
N ALA A 21 -1.27 -0.57 -6.59
CA ALA A 21 -1.63 0.05 -5.32
C ALA A 21 -1.09 -0.74 -4.13
N GLY A 22 -0.57 -0.01 -3.14
CA GLY A 22 -0.14 -0.58 -1.86
C GLY A 22 -1.26 -0.58 -0.84
N VAL A 23 -1.44 -1.70 -0.14
CA VAL A 23 -2.46 -1.90 0.91
C VAL A 23 -1.77 -2.30 2.21
N CYS A 24 -1.87 -1.44 3.23
CA CYS A 24 -1.40 -1.72 4.59
C CYS A 24 -2.57 -2.15 5.47
N LEU A 25 -2.50 -3.34 6.07
CA LEU A 25 -3.51 -3.77 7.05
C LEU A 25 -3.13 -3.27 8.44
N LEU A 26 -3.91 -2.33 8.97
CA LEU A 26 -3.66 -1.67 10.25
C LEU A 26 -4.70 -2.09 11.29
N GLU A 27 -4.26 -2.51 12.48
CA GLU A 27 -5.16 -2.74 13.63
C GLU A 27 -5.76 -1.44 14.18
N ARG A 28 -5.04 -0.33 13.99
CA ARG A 28 -5.43 1.02 14.37
C ARG A 28 -4.82 2.04 13.43
N TRP A 29 -5.48 3.18 13.29
CA TRP A 29 -4.95 4.30 12.52
C TRP A 29 -3.59 4.77 13.05
N LEU A 30 -2.66 4.98 12.13
CA LEU A 30 -1.36 5.59 12.40
C LEU A 30 -1.46 7.11 12.22
N PRO A 31 -0.58 7.88 12.87
CA PRO A 31 -0.41 9.30 12.58
C PRO A 31 -0.18 9.57 11.09
N ASP A 32 -0.80 10.63 10.56
CA ASP A 32 -0.76 10.99 9.14
C ASP A 32 0.65 11.09 8.56
N HIS A 33 1.61 11.64 9.31
CA HIS A 33 2.99 11.75 8.85
C HIS A 33 3.64 10.37 8.61
N LEU A 34 3.31 9.35 9.42
CA LEU A 34 3.78 7.98 9.19
C LEU A 34 3.11 7.37 7.97
N LEU A 35 1.81 7.60 7.78
CA LEU A 35 1.09 7.14 6.59
C LEU A 35 1.70 7.74 5.31
N GLN A 36 2.03 9.04 5.33
CA GLN A 36 2.70 9.71 4.22
C GLN A 36 4.11 9.17 3.99
N SER A 37 4.90 8.93 5.05
CA SER A 37 6.22 8.33 4.92
C SER A 37 6.16 6.91 4.35
N ILE A 38 5.18 6.10 4.75
CA ILE A 38 4.97 4.76 4.20
C ILE A 38 4.64 4.85 2.70
N ALA A 39 3.74 5.74 2.30
CA ALA A 39 3.41 5.93 0.89
C ALA A 39 4.64 6.36 0.06
N ALA A 40 5.41 7.32 0.56
CA ALA A 40 6.63 7.81 -0.09
C ALA A 40 7.71 6.73 -0.22
N GLU A 41 7.92 5.89 0.80
CA GLU A 41 8.89 4.80 0.77
C GLU A 41 8.54 3.73 -0.28
N ASN A 42 7.25 3.41 -0.45
CA ASN A 42 6.82 2.40 -1.41
C ASN A 42 6.78 2.92 -2.86
N ASN A 43 6.67 4.24 -3.06
CA ASN A 43 6.77 4.92 -4.36
C ASN A 43 5.95 4.24 -5.48
N LEU A 44 4.66 4.01 -5.21
CA LEU A 44 3.67 3.50 -6.15
C LEU A 44 2.78 4.62 -6.69
#